data_AF-A0A5D2J614-F1
#
_entry.id   AF-A0A5D2J614-F1
#
_cell.length_a   1.000
_cell.length_b   1.000
_cell.length_c   1.000
_cell.angle_alpha   90.00
_cell.angle_beta   90.00
_cell.angle_gamma   90.00
#
_symmetry.space_group_name_H-M   'P 1'
#
loop_
_entity.id
_entity.type
_entity.pdbx_description
1 polymer ?
#
loop_
_entity_poly.entity_id
_entity_poly.type
_entity_poly.pdbx_seq_one_letter_code
_entity_poly.pdbx_strand_id
1 'polypeptide(L)'
;MVKYLETTLGDTAKRAWDNFKASYENEDRELLSLGNKPQNFINLVSYLLIGSDPNMGSRYQQSDVVRKLEQLTLKDWTHVILFLNNYIHYTSISQNIHNEEFLNKLINKLPSALGR
;
A
#
# COMPACT_ATOMS: atom_id res chain seq x y z
N MET A 1 -16.13 8.41 -12.61
CA MET A 1 -16.09 7.60 -11.37
C MET A 1 -16.17 8.49 -10.11
N VAL A 2 -15.23 9.41 -9.87
CA VAL A 2 -15.25 10.29 -8.68
C VAL A 2 -16.56 11.06 -8.50
N LYS A 3 -17.06 11.74 -9.55
CA LYS A 3 -18.34 12.47 -9.51
C LYS A 3 -19.54 11.61 -9.07
N TYR A 4 -19.51 10.31 -9.34
CA TYR A 4 -20.55 9.39 -8.88
C TYR A 4 -20.38 9.06 -7.39
N LEU A 5 -19.15 8.87 -6.91
CA LEU A 5 -18.89 8.63 -5.49
C LEU A 5 -19.24 9.86 -4.62
N GLU A 6 -19.06 11.07 -5.14
CA GLU A 6 -19.50 12.30 -4.49
C GLU A 6 -21.01 12.31 -4.19
N THR A 7 -21.84 11.72 -5.05
CA THR A 7 -23.29 11.66 -4.82
C THR A 7 -23.68 10.65 -3.74
N THR A 8 -22.76 9.78 -3.32
CA THR A 8 -22.97 8.79 -2.26
C THR A 8 -22.54 9.28 -0.88
N LEU A 9 -21.90 10.45 -0.79
CA LEU A 9 -21.46 11.02 0.49
C LEU A 9 -22.65 11.49 1.32
N GLY A 10 -22.65 11.14 2.61
CA GLY A 10 -23.55 11.73 3.60
C GLY A 10 -23.21 13.19 3.91
N ASP A 11 -24.15 13.92 4.52
CA ASP A 11 -24.07 15.39 4.69
C ASP A 11 -22.76 15.89 5.31
N THR A 12 -22.26 15.23 6.36
CA THR A 12 -20.99 15.60 7.02
C THR A 12 -19.79 15.44 6.10
N ALA A 13 -19.70 14.30 5.40
CA ALA A 13 -18.62 14.02 4.46
C ALA A 13 -18.66 14.96 3.25
N LYS A 14 -19.86 15.28 2.78
CA LYS A 14 -20.08 16.20 1.67
C LYS A 14 -19.63 17.63 2.01
N ARG A 15 -19.96 18.15 3.20
CA ARG A 15 -19.49 19.46 3.66
C ARG A 15 -17.97 19.53 3.77
N ALA A 16 -17.33 18.50 4.32
CA ALA A 16 -15.87 18.44 4.40
C ALA A 16 -15.22 18.42 3.01
N TRP A 17 -15.79 17.65 2.08
CA TRP A 17 -15.35 17.58 0.69
C TRP A 17 -15.52 18.91 -0.07
N ASP A 18 -16.66 19.57 0.09
CA ASP A 18 -16.93 20.85 -0.58
C ASP A 18 -16.04 21.98 -0.02
N ASN A 19 -15.79 22.00 1.29
CA ASN A 19 -14.83 22.91 1.91
C ASN A 19 -13.39 22.67 1.42
N PHE A 20 -13.02 21.40 1.22
CA PHE A 20 -11.72 21.03 0.67
C PHE A 20 -11.55 21.56 -0.75
N LYS A 21 -12.51 21.31 -1.65
CA LYS A 21 -12.49 21.84 -3.03
C LYS A 21 -12.42 23.37 -3.05
N ALA A 22 -13.16 24.05 -2.17
CA ALA A 22 -13.14 25.51 -2.07
C ALA A 22 -11.79 26.07 -1.61
N SER A 23 -10.99 25.28 -0.89
CA SER A 23 -9.68 25.70 -0.36
C SER A 23 -8.53 25.45 -1.36
N TYR A 24 -8.73 24.60 -2.36
CA TYR A 24 -7.68 24.12 -3.28
C TYR A 24 -8.09 24.27 -4.76
N GLU A 25 -8.48 25.47 -5.18
CA GLU A 25 -8.94 25.77 -6.55
C GLU A 25 -7.94 25.42 -7.68
N ASN A 26 -6.64 25.25 -7.37
CA ASN A 26 -5.58 25.03 -8.37
C ASN A 26 -4.91 23.64 -8.33
N GLU A 27 -5.07 22.87 -7.25
CA GLU A 27 -4.43 21.55 -7.06
C GLU A 27 -5.33 20.36 -7.47
N ASP A 28 -6.58 20.67 -7.82
CA ASP A 28 -7.63 19.70 -8.16
C ASP A 28 -7.23 18.71 -9.27
N ARG A 29 -6.41 19.12 -10.24
CA ARG A 29 -6.10 18.23 -11.39
C ARG A 29 -5.29 17.01 -11.01
N GLU A 30 -4.34 17.12 -10.08
CA GLU A 30 -3.49 15.99 -9.68
C GLU A 30 -4.22 15.05 -8.72
N LEU A 31 -4.97 15.61 -7.75
CA LEU A 31 -5.79 14.83 -6.82
C LEU A 31 -6.99 14.15 -7.48
N LEU A 32 -7.65 14.81 -8.45
CA LEU A 32 -8.67 14.17 -9.28
C LEU A 32 -8.07 13.12 -10.21
N SER A 33 -6.80 13.28 -10.65
CA SER A 33 -6.09 12.23 -11.40
C SER A 33 -5.79 11.00 -10.53
N LEU A 34 -5.45 11.20 -9.25
CA LEU A 34 -5.33 10.12 -8.25
C LEU A 34 -6.69 9.46 -7.96
N GLY A 35 -7.80 10.20 -8.09
CA GLY A 35 -9.18 9.74 -7.92
C GLY A 35 -9.69 8.75 -8.97
N ASN A 36 -8.89 8.40 -10.00
CA ASN A 36 -9.33 7.41 -10.99
C ASN A 36 -9.58 6.01 -10.39
N LYS A 37 -9.06 5.76 -9.18
CA LYS A 37 -9.37 4.60 -8.35
C LYS A 37 -10.32 4.98 -7.20
N PRO A 38 -11.48 4.31 -7.03
CA PRO A 38 -12.44 4.58 -5.95
C PRO A 38 -11.84 4.61 -4.54
N GLN A 39 -10.83 3.78 -4.29
CA GLN A 39 -10.15 3.69 -2.99
C GLN A 39 -9.44 5.00 -2.61
N ASN A 40 -8.83 5.69 -3.58
CA ASN A 40 -8.12 6.94 -3.32
C ASN A 40 -9.08 8.05 -2.91
N PHE A 41 -10.26 8.11 -3.53
CA PHE A 41 -11.32 9.03 -3.15
C PHE A 41 -11.82 8.76 -1.73
N ILE A 42 -12.10 7.50 -1.41
CA ILE A 42 -12.57 7.11 -0.06
C ILE A 42 -11.52 7.44 1.00
N ASN A 43 -10.24 7.17 0.73
CA ASN A 43 -9.14 7.49 1.64
C ASN A 43 -9.01 8.99 1.89
N LEU A 44 -9.15 9.81 0.83
CA LEU A 44 -9.09 11.26 0.93
C LEU A 44 -10.26 11.82 1.75
N VAL A 45 -11.49 11.38 1.48
CA VAL A 45 -12.67 11.80 2.27
C VAL A 45 -12.54 11.34 3.73
N SER A 46 -12.04 10.13 3.96
CA SER A 46 -11.79 9.63 5.33
C SER A 46 -10.73 10.45 6.05
N TYR A 47 -9.66 10.84 5.35
CA TYR A 47 -8.63 11.75 5.88
C TYR A 47 -9.21 13.11 6.26
N LEU A 48 -10.06 13.70 5.41
CA LEU A 48 -10.73 14.98 5.71
C LEU A 48 -11.62 14.92 6.96
N LEU A 49 -12.21 13.75 7.24
CA LEU A 49 -13.09 13.56 8.39
C LEU A 49 -12.34 13.23 9.69
N ILE A 50 -11.29 12.41 9.59
CA ILE A 50 -10.61 11.81 10.76
C ILE A 50 -9.30 12.56 11.07
N GLY A 51 -8.78 13.35 10.14
CA GLY A 51 -7.49 14.05 10.26
C GLY A 51 -6.26 13.13 10.13
N SER A 52 -6.47 11.86 9.79
CA SER A 52 -5.42 10.86 9.59
C SER A 52 -5.81 9.89 8.47
N ASP A 53 -4.82 9.35 7.75
CA ASP A 53 -5.09 8.36 6.72
C ASP A 53 -5.63 7.07 7.37
N PRO A 54 -6.83 6.57 6.98
CA PRO A 54 -7.39 5.36 7.58
C PRO A 54 -6.51 4.12 7.38
N ASN A 55 -5.67 4.12 6.34
CA ASN A 55 -4.72 3.05 6.08
C ASN A 55 -3.35 3.31 6.71
N MET A 56 -3.15 4.37 7.49
CA MET A 56 -1.85 4.70 8.08
C MET A 56 -1.28 3.53 8.88
N GLY A 57 -2.10 2.86 9.69
CA GLY A 57 -1.71 1.64 10.41
C GLY A 57 -1.31 0.49 9.47
N SER A 58 -2.07 0.29 8.39
CA SER A 58 -1.74 -0.73 7.38
C SER A 58 -0.45 -0.40 6.62
N ARG A 59 -0.21 0.87 6.28
CA ARG A 59 1.02 1.32 5.63
C ARG A 59 2.24 1.14 6.54
N TYR A 60 2.11 1.46 7.84
CA TYR A 60 3.16 1.19 8.82
C TYR A 60 3.45 -0.31 8.90
N GLN A 61 2.42 -1.15 9.01
CA GLN A 61 2.58 -2.61 9.02
C GLN A 61 3.24 -3.13 7.74
N GLN A 62 2.84 -2.63 6.57
CA GLN A 62 3.45 -2.99 5.28
C GLN A 62 4.94 -2.59 5.26
N SER A 63 5.29 -1.38 5.72
CA SER A 63 6.67 -0.90 5.75
C SER A 63 7.56 -1.71 6.71
N ASP A 64 7.06 -2.05 7.89
CA ASP A 64 7.76 -2.89 8.86
C ASP A 64 8.03 -4.29 8.32
N VAL A 65 7.08 -4.83 7.56
CA VAL A 65 7.19 -6.15 6.96
C VAL A 65 8.15 -6.15 5.78
N VAL A 66 8.18 -5.09 4.97
CA VAL A 66 9.19 -4.91 3.91
C VAL A 66 10.59 -4.90 4.53
N ARG A 67 10.80 -4.18 5.63
CA ARG A 67 12.08 -4.19 6.36
C ARG A 67 12.47 -5.59 6.84
N LYS A 68 11.51 -6.37 7.40
CA LYS A 68 11.76 -7.77 7.80
C LYS A 68 12.11 -8.66 6.61
N LEU A 69 11.47 -8.45 5.47
CA LEU A 69 11.77 -9.19 4.24
C LEU A 69 13.18 -8.87 3.71
N GLU A 70 13.60 -7.61 3.77
CA GLU A 70 14.96 -7.22 3.39
C GLU A 70 16.02 -7.88 4.29
N GLN A 71 15.74 -7.97 5.60
CA GLN A 71 16.59 -8.63 6.58
C GLN A 71 16.55 -10.16 6.52
N LEU A 72 15.56 -10.76 5.83
CA LEU A 72 15.44 -12.20 5.72
C LEU A 72 16.60 -12.76 4.89
N THR A 73 17.37 -13.67 5.47
CA THR A 73 18.52 -14.32 4.82
C THR A 73 18.46 -15.82 5.06
N LEU A 74 18.77 -16.63 4.03
CA LEU A 74 18.93 -18.07 4.17
C LEU A 74 20.41 -18.40 4.44
N LYS A 75 20.74 -18.90 5.64
CA LYS A 75 22.11 -19.26 6.01
C LYS A 75 22.45 -20.73 5.72
N ASP A 76 21.45 -21.60 5.75
CA ASP A 76 21.59 -23.05 5.58
C ASP A 76 20.37 -23.59 4.81
N TRP A 77 20.63 -24.43 3.81
CA TRP A 77 19.61 -25.10 3.00
C TRP A 77 18.64 -25.95 3.81
N THR A 78 19.04 -26.46 4.98
CA THR A 78 18.14 -27.19 5.88
C THR A 78 16.91 -26.36 6.30
N HIS A 79 17.02 -25.03 6.26
CA HIS A 79 15.95 -24.09 6.64
C HIS A 79 15.21 -23.47 5.44
N VAL A 80 15.43 -23.98 4.21
CA VAL A 80 14.86 -23.38 2.98
C VAL A 80 13.33 -23.30 3.00
N ILE A 81 12.65 -24.33 3.51
CA ILE A 81 11.18 -24.35 3.59
C ILE A 81 10.68 -23.25 4.53
N LEU A 82 11.30 -23.12 5.71
CA LEU A 82 10.95 -22.07 6.67
C LEU A 82 11.22 -20.67 6.11
N PHE A 83 12.34 -20.51 5.40
CA PHE A 83 12.68 -19.27 4.71
C PHE A 83 11.64 -18.91 3.64
N LEU A 84 11.26 -19.85 2.76
CA LEU A 84 10.26 -19.61 1.72
C LEU A 84 8.89 -19.26 2.31
N ASN A 85 8.46 -19.96 3.36
CA ASN A 85 7.21 -19.65 4.05
C ASN A 85 7.22 -18.24 4.65
N ASN A 86 8.31 -17.86 5.31
CA ASN A 86 8.46 -16.50 5.84
C ASN A 86 8.50 -15.45 4.72
N TYR A 87 9.16 -15.76 3.61
CA TYR A 87 9.23 -14.87 2.45
C TYR A 87 7.85 -14.63 1.84
N ILE A 88 7.08 -15.69 1.57
CA ILE A 88 5.71 -15.62 1.03
C ILE A 88 4.78 -14.89 2.00
N HIS A 89 4.92 -15.16 3.30
CA HIS A 89 4.13 -14.48 4.32
C HIS A 89 4.38 -12.96 4.33
N TYR A 90 5.65 -12.53 4.26
CA TYR A 90 6.00 -11.12 4.25
C TYR A 90 5.68 -10.43 2.92
N THR A 91 5.83 -11.10 1.77
CA THR A 91 5.39 -10.54 0.48
C THR A 91 3.86 -10.41 0.39
N SER A 92 3.12 -11.32 1.01
CA SER A 92 1.65 -11.26 1.08
C SER A 92 1.16 -10.07 1.92
N ILE A 93 1.70 -9.89 3.13
CA ILE A 93 1.29 -8.76 4.00
C ILE A 93 1.69 -7.41 3.39
N SER A 94 2.85 -7.33 2.73
CA SER A 94 3.30 -6.11 2.04
C SER A 94 2.62 -5.89 0.67
N GLN A 95 1.72 -6.78 0.24
CA GLN A 95 1.05 -6.76 -1.07
C GLN A 95 2.01 -6.78 -2.28
N ASN A 96 3.25 -7.26 -2.10
CA ASN A 96 4.30 -7.33 -3.12
C ASN A 96 4.49 -8.73 -3.72
N ILE A 97 3.60 -9.68 -3.46
CA ILE A 97 3.75 -11.08 -3.93
C ILE A 97 3.84 -11.21 -5.46
N HIS A 98 3.21 -10.29 -6.19
CA HIS A 98 3.25 -10.25 -7.67
C HIS A 98 4.29 -9.25 -8.21
N ASN A 99 5.09 -8.64 -7.34
CA ASN A 99 6.10 -7.68 -7.76
C ASN A 99 7.37 -8.42 -8.22
N GLU A 100 7.70 -8.28 -9.50
CA GLU A 100 8.86 -8.93 -10.12
C GLU A 100 10.18 -8.59 -9.42
N GLU A 101 10.33 -7.38 -8.88
CA GLU A 101 11.53 -6.97 -8.14
C GLU A 101 11.72 -7.83 -6.89
N PHE A 102 10.62 -8.11 -6.17
CA PHE A 102 10.66 -8.95 -4.97
C PHE A 102 10.86 -10.42 -5.33
N LEU A 103 10.37 -10.90 -6.47
CA LEU A 103 10.70 -12.25 -6.95
C LEU A 103 12.18 -12.38 -7.30
N ASN A 104 12.78 -11.38 -7.93
CA ASN A 104 14.22 -11.36 -8.21
C ASN A 104 15.07 -11.31 -6.93
N LYS A 105 14.63 -10.53 -5.92
CA LYS A 105 15.28 -10.50 -4.59
C LYS A 105 15.25 -11.84 -3.89
N LEU A 106 14.22 -12.67 -4.09
CA LEU A 106 14.16 -14.01 -3.53
C LEU A 106 15.30 -14.87 -4.05
N ILE A 107 15.51 -14.87 -5.37
CA ILE A 107 16.56 -15.65 -6.05
C ILE A 107 17.94 -15.23 -5.54
N ASN A 108 18.17 -13.93 -5.38
CA ASN A 108 19.44 -13.39 -4.86
C ASN A 108 19.71 -13.77 -3.39
N LYS A 109 18.68 -14.13 -2.62
CA LYS A 109 18.80 -14.55 -1.21
C LYS A 109 19.02 -16.05 -1.05
N LEU A 110 18.92 -16.83 -2.13
CA LEU A 110 19.24 -18.25 -2.12
C LEU A 110 20.77 -18.43 -2.21
N PRO A 111 21.36 -19.37 -1.45
CA PRO A 111 22.77 -19.69 -1.56
C PRO A 111 23.16 -20.11 -2.99
N SER A 112 24.46 -20.00 -3.29
CA SER A 112 25.11 -20.10 -4.61
C SER A 112 24.84 -21.36 -5.46
N ALA A 113 24.02 -22.32 -5.00
CA ALA A 113 23.53 -23.40 -5.84
C ALA A 113 22.36 -22.98 -6.76
N LEU A 114 21.66 -21.89 -6.44
CA LEU A 114 20.53 -21.35 -7.22
C LEU A 114 20.58 -19.82 -7.42
N GLY A 115 21.30 -19.08 -6.58
CA GLY A 115 21.51 -17.63 -6.71
C GLY A 115 22.93 -17.32 -7.14
N ARG A 116 23.15 -17.22 -8.47
CA ARG A 116 24.41 -16.91 -9.18
C ARG A 116 25.68 -17.65 -8.73
#